data_AF-A0A140KZP9-F1
#
_entry.id   AF-A0A140KZP9-F1
#
_cell.length_a   1.000
_cell.length_b   1.000
_cell.length_c   1.000
_cell.angle_alpha   90.00
_cell.angle_beta   90.00
_cell.angle_gamma   90.00
#
_symmetry.space_group_name_H-M   'P 1'
#
loop_
_entity.id
_entity.type
_entity.pdbx_description
1 polymer ?
#
loop_
_entity_poly.entity_id
_entity_poly.type
_entity_poly.pdbx_seq_one_letter_code
_entity_poly.pdbx_strand_id
1 'polypeptide(L)'
;MRREFVSSVSHELKTPLFLIQGYAEALKENIAEDEQKRNFYVDVIIEETQKMDKLVKDLLELSQFEAGMAKIKKVSFDVSKLIYKIASKYKPIAKEMVAYNKNVV
;
A
#
# COMPACT_ATOMS: atom_id res chain seq x y z
N MET A 1 16.33 15.32 -4.31
CA MET A 1 15.41 14.77 -3.30
C MET A 1 13.93 15.03 -3.64
N ARG A 2 13.30 16.20 -3.38
CA ARG A 2 11.86 16.41 -3.68
C ARG A 2 11.46 16.07 -5.13
N ARG A 3 12.22 16.57 -6.12
CA ARG A 3 11.91 16.33 -7.55
C ARG A 3 12.01 14.85 -7.93
N GLU A 4 13.01 14.15 -7.41
CA GLU A 4 13.20 12.71 -7.66
C GLU A 4 12.09 11.89 -7.00
N PHE A 5 11.68 12.25 -5.78
CA PHE A 5 10.57 11.57 -5.09
C PHE A 5 9.23 11.81 -5.81
N VAL A 6 8.91 13.06 -6.15
CA VAL A 6 7.69 13.40 -6.92
C VAL A 6 7.68 12.69 -8.27
N SER A 7 8.83 12.65 -8.96
CA SER A 7 8.96 11.91 -10.22
C SER A 7 8.70 10.42 -10.01
N SER A 8 9.31 9.81 -8.99
CA SER A 8 9.15 8.39 -8.68
C SER A 8 7.70 8.05 -8.35
N VAL A 9 7.05 8.82 -7.47
CA VAL A 9 5.62 8.68 -7.15
C VAL A 9 4.76 8.84 -8.41
N SER A 10 5.07 9.80 -9.29
CA SER A 10 4.33 9.98 -10.54
C SER A 10 4.44 8.77 -11.47
N HIS A 11 5.58 8.09 -11.50
CA HIS A 11 5.75 6.85 -12.26
C HIS A 11 5.01 5.68 -11.58
N GLU A 12 5.12 5.57 -10.27
CA GLU A 12 4.46 4.52 -9.48
C GLU A 12 2.93 4.64 -9.49
N LEU A 13 2.37 5.85 -9.63
CA LEU A 13 0.93 6.09 -9.78
C LEU A 13 0.37 5.70 -11.15
N LYS A 14 1.20 5.61 -12.20
CA LYS A 14 0.70 5.23 -13.54
C LYS A 14 0.21 3.80 -13.57
N THR A 15 0.93 2.88 -12.94
CA THR A 15 0.57 1.45 -12.88
C THR A 15 -0.81 1.20 -12.26
N PRO A 16 -1.12 1.65 -11.01
CA PRO A 16 -2.44 1.46 -10.41
C PRO A 16 -3.52 2.16 -11.24
N LEU A 17 -3.24 3.35 -11.80
CA LEU A 17 -4.20 4.07 -12.64
C LEU A 17 -4.57 3.27 -13.90
N PHE A 18 -3.58 2.71 -14.60
CA PHE A 18 -3.84 1.88 -15.79
C PHE A 18 -4.62 0.61 -15.44
N LEU A 19 -4.32 -0.04 -14.32
CA LEU A 19 -5.05 -1.22 -13.87
C LEU A 19 -6.50 -0.87 -13.51
N ILE A 20 -6.73 0.19 -12.73
CA ILE A 20 -8.07 0.66 -12.40
C ILE A 20 -8.88 0.93 -13.68
N GLN A 21 -8.28 1.64 -14.63
CA GLN A 21 -8.94 1.95 -15.90
C GLN A 21 -9.26 0.67 -16.68
N GLY A 22 -8.29 -0.23 -16.86
CA GLY A 22 -8.48 -1.46 -17.63
C GLY A 22 -9.54 -2.39 -17.03
N TYR A 23 -9.54 -2.57 -15.70
CA TYR A 23 -10.56 -3.39 -15.03
C TYR A 23 -11.93 -2.71 -15.03
N ALA A 24 -12.01 -1.38 -14.91
CA ALA A 24 -13.27 -0.65 -15.00
C ALA A 24 -13.87 -0.72 -16.42
N GLU A 25 -13.04 -0.59 -17.46
CA GLU A 25 -13.44 -0.78 -18.86
C GLU A 25 -13.92 -2.22 -19.09
N ALA A 26 -13.19 -3.23 -18.59
CA ALA A 26 -13.60 -4.62 -18.74
C ALA A 26 -14.92 -4.95 -18.02
N LEU A 27 -15.20 -4.32 -16.88
CA LEU A 27 -16.51 -4.40 -16.22
C LEU A 27 -17.61 -3.75 -17.07
N LYS A 28 -17.34 -2.56 -17.63
CA LYS A 28 -18.28 -1.80 -18.46
C LYS A 28 -18.65 -2.55 -19.74
N GLU A 29 -17.69 -3.20 -20.38
CA GLU A 29 -17.88 -3.98 -21.60
C GLU A 29 -18.44 -5.40 -21.34
N ASN A 30 -18.82 -5.70 -20.08
CA ASN A 30 -19.32 -7.02 -19.65
C ASN A 30 -18.38 -8.19 -20.00
N ILE A 31 -17.06 -7.95 -20.03
CA ILE A 31 -16.05 -8.99 -20.28
C ILE A 31 -16.01 -10.01 -19.12
N ALA A 32 -16.36 -9.57 -17.91
CA ALA A 32 -16.50 -10.43 -16.75
C ALA A 32 -17.88 -11.13 -16.73
N GLU A 33 -17.96 -12.26 -17.44
CA GLU A 33 -19.19 -13.03 -17.66
C GLU A 33 -19.79 -13.60 -16.37
N ASP A 34 -18.95 -14.00 -15.42
CA ASP A 34 -19.36 -14.60 -14.14
C ASP A 34 -19.15 -13.66 -12.94
N GLU A 35 -19.88 -13.95 -11.86
CA GLU A 35 -19.84 -13.14 -10.63
C GLU A 35 -18.46 -13.16 -9.95
N GLN A 36 -17.73 -14.27 -10.03
CA GLN A 36 -16.42 -14.41 -9.41
C GLN A 36 -15.41 -13.47 -10.09
N LYS A 37 -15.39 -13.41 -11.43
CA LYS A 37 -14.55 -12.48 -12.19
C LYS A 37 -14.92 -11.03 -11.94
N ARG A 38 -16.23 -10.71 -11.84
CA ARG A 38 -16.66 -9.34 -11.50
C ARG A 38 -16.15 -8.91 -10.13
N ASN A 39 -16.29 -9.77 -9.13
CA ASN A 39 -15.78 -9.50 -7.78
C ASN A 39 -14.27 -9.33 -7.79
N PHE A 40 -13.54 -10.21 -8.49
CA PHE A 40 -12.09 -10.07 -8.64
C PHE A 40 -11.69 -8.73 -9.28
N TYR A 41 -12.38 -8.27 -10.33
CA TYR A 41 -12.07 -6.98 -10.96
C TYR A 41 -12.31 -5.81 -10.02
N VAL A 42 -13.42 -5.84 -9.27
CA VAL A 42 -13.73 -4.85 -8.24
C VAL A 42 -12.66 -4.86 -7.13
N ASP A 43 -12.23 -6.03 -6.68
CA ASP A 43 -11.18 -6.17 -5.66
C ASP A 43 -9.86 -5.57 -6.14
N VAL A 44 -9.46 -5.81 -7.39
CA VAL A 44 -8.25 -5.19 -7.96
C VAL A 44 -8.39 -3.67 -8.01
N ILE A 45 -9.52 -3.14 -8.45
CA ILE A 45 -9.77 -1.68 -8.44
C ILE A 45 -9.62 -1.12 -7.02
N ILE A 46 -10.22 -1.77 -6.02
CA ILE A 46 -10.13 -1.35 -4.61
C ILE A 46 -8.68 -1.40 -4.13
N GLU A 47 -7.94 -2.47 -4.41
CA GLU A 47 -6.55 -2.61 -4.00
C GLU A 47 -5.65 -1.51 -4.61
N GLU A 48 -5.81 -1.25 -5.91
CA GLU A 48 -5.04 -0.22 -6.60
C GLU A 48 -5.39 1.20 -6.13
N THR A 49 -6.66 1.48 -5.82
CA THR A 49 -7.04 2.78 -5.24
C THR A 49 -6.44 2.99 -3.85
N GLN A 50 -6.35 1.93 -3.03
CA GLN A 50 -5.69 1.98 -1.72
C GLN A 50 -4.18 2.21 -1.85
N LYS A 51 -3.53 1.61 -2.86
CA LYS A 51 -2.11 1.86 -3.16
C LYS A 51 -1.89 3.33 -3.55
N MET A 52 -2.75 3.89 -4.40
CA MET A 52 -2.67 5.31 -4.78
C MET A 52 -2.85 6.24 -3.57
N ASP A 53 -3.84 5.98 -2.70
CA ASP A 53 -4.07 6.76 -1.48
C ASP A 53 -2.84 6.77 -0.56
N LYS A 54 -2.17 5.62 -0.40
CA LYS A 54 -0.92 5.53 0.36
C LYS A 54 0.19 6.39 -0.25
N LEU A 55 0.41 6.31 -1.56
CA LEU A 55 1.43 7.11 -2.25
C LEU A 55 1.18 8.62 -2.12
N VAL A 56 -0.09 9.04 -2.19
CA VAL A 56 -0.48 10.45 -2.00
C VAL A 56 -0.22 10.89 -0.56
N LYS A 57 -0.55 10.07 0.44
CA LYS A 57 -0.26 10.35 1.85
C LYS A 57 1.24 10.50 2.10
N ASP A 58 2.05 9.58 1.59
CA ASP A 58 3.51 9.63 1.73
C ASP A 58 4.09 10.92 1.12
N LEU A 59 3.55 11.37 -0.02
CA LEU A 59 3.92 12.64 -0.65
C LEU A 59 3.53 13.87 0.20
N LEU A 60 2.32 13.86 0.75
CA LEU A 60 1.84 14.95 1.62
C LEU A 60 2.66 15.02 2.92
N GLU A 61 2.96 13.87 3.53
CA GLU A 61 3.81 13.79 4.72
C GLU A 61 5.20 14.36 4.43
N LEU A 62 5.85 13.91 3.34
CA LEU A 62 7.16 14.44 2.95
C LEU A 62 7.11 15.96 2.73
N SER A 63 6.07 16.47 2.08
CA SER A 63 5.90 17.91 1.87
C SER A 63 5.74 18.68 3.19
N GLN A 64 5.07 18.10 4.19
CA GLN A 64 4.95 18.71 5.52
C GLN A 64 6.28 18.71 6.28
N PHE A 65 7.07 17.64 6.15
CA PHE A 65 8.42 17.56 6.71
C PHE A 65 9.36 18.61 6.09
N GLU A 66 9.39 18.73 4.76
CA GLU A 66 10.24 19.69 4.06
C GLU A 66 9.87 21.15 4.36
N ALA A 67 8.58 21.44 4.57
CA ALA A 67 8.12 22.78 4.95
C ALA A 67 8.36 23.14 6.42
N GLY A 68 9.00 22.26 7.21
CA GLY A 68 9.20 22.46 8.65
C GLY A 68 7.89 22.47 9.45
N MET A 69 6.78 22.04 8.85
CA MET A 69 5.45 22.02 9.48
C MET A 69 5.23 20.75 10.31
N ALA A 70 6.08 19.73 10.15
CA ALA A 70 6.03 18.51 10.93
C ALA A 70 6.32 18.78 12.42
N LYS A 71 5.28 18.73 13.25
CA LYS A 71 5.40 18.92 14.70
C LYS A 71 5.86 17.62 15.36
N ILE A 72 7.15 17.52 15.67
CA ILE A 72 7.70 16.39 16.44
C ILE A 72 7.30 16.56 17.92
N LYS A 73 6.48 15.65 18.43
CA LYS A 73 6.15 15.57 19.86
C LYS A 73 7.13 14.63 20.56
N LYS A 74 8.11 15.18 21.28
CA LYS A 74 9.02 14.39 22.12
C LYS A 74 8.26 13.93 23.37
N VAL A 75 8.22 12.61 23.59
CA VAL A 75 7.61 12.00 24.78
C VAL A 75 8.54 10.93 25.33
N SER A 76 8.51 10.72 26.65
CA SER A 76 9.15 9.53 27.24
C SER A 76 8.31 8.31 26.92
N PHE A 77 8.96 7.23 26.48
CA PHE A 77 8.31 5.96 26.19
C PHE A 77 9.24 4.80 26.53
N ASP A 78 8.65 3.62 26.76
CA ASP A 78 9.37 2.39 27.04
C ASP A 78 9.79 1.71 25.73
N VAL A 79 11.09 1.72 25.46
CA VAL A 79 11.69 1.11 24.26
C VAL A 79 11.42 -0.39 24.21
N SER A 80 11.46 -1.09 25.35
CA SER A 80 11.19 -2.53 25.42
C SER A 80 9.76 -2.82 24.99
N LYS A 81 8.78 -2.05 25.48
CA LYS A 81 7.37 -2.20 25.06
C LYS A 81 7.18 -1.92 23.57
N LEU A 82 7.87 -0.92 23.02
CA LEU A 82 7.82 -0.64 21.59
C LEU A 82 8.35 -1.81 20.76
N ILE A 83 9.50 -2.37 21.15
CA ILE A 83 10.09 -3.54 20.48
C ILE A 83 9.13 -4.72 20.55
N TYR A 84 8.57 -5.05 21.72
CA TYR A 84 7.60 -6.14 21.86
C TYR A 84 6.36 -5.93 21.01
N LYS A 85 5.83 -4.71 20.94
CA LYS A 85 4.67 -4.37 20.10
C LYS A 85 4.99 -4.60 18.62
N ILE A 86 6.15 -4.14 18.14
CA ILE A 86 6.58 -4.33 16.76
C ILE A 86 6.78 -5.83 16.47
N ALA A 87 7.53 -6.54 17.31
CA ALA A 87 7.77 -7.97 17.15
C ALA A 87 6.46 -8.77 17.12
N SER A 88 5.51 -8.45 17.99
CA SER A 88 4.20 -9.11 18.04
C SER A 88 3.36 -8.83 16.78
N LYS A 89 3.42 -7.61 16.23
CA LYS A 89 2.73 -7.24 14.99
C LYS A 89 3.21 -8.08 13.80
N TYR A 90 4.51 -8.36 13.70
CA TYR A 90 5.09 -9.08 12.57
C TYR A 90 5.22 -10.60 12.79
N LYS A 91 5.04 -11.09 14.02
CA LYS A 91 5.09 -12.52 14.36
C LYS A 91 4.15 -13.40 13.51
N PRO A 92 2.90 -13.02 13.20
CA PRO A 92 2.02 -13.81 12.34
C PRO A 92 2.56 -13.94 10.91
N ILE A 93 2.99 -12.83 10.31
CA ILE A 93 3.57 -12.77 8.96
C ILE A 93 4.82 -13.65 8.87
N ALA A 94 5.70 -13.56 9.88
CA ALA A 94 6.90 -14.39 9.95
C ALA A 94 6.58 -15.89 10.03
N LYS A 95 5.51 -16.27 10.75
CA LYS A 95 5.06 -17.67 10.82
C LYS A 95 4.49 -18.16 9.49
N GLU A 96 3.69 -17.34 8.81
CA GLU A 96 3.14 -17.66 7.49
C GLU A 96 4.25 -17.87 6.44
N MET A 97 5.26 -16.99 6.41
CA MET A 97 6.43 -17.15 5.54
C MET A 97 7.22 -18.44 5.80
N VAL A 98 7.42 -18.80 7.07
CA VAL A 98 8.12 -20.04 7.45
C VAL A 98 7.28 -21.29 7.12
N ALA A 99 5.96 -21.23 7.28
CA ALA A 99 5.06 -22.32 6.93
C ALA A 99 4.99 -22.54 5.40
N TYR A 100 4.95 -21.46 4.62
CA TYR A 100 5.00 -21.52 3.16
C TYR A 100 6.27 -22.21 2.67
N ASN A 101 7.44 -21.86 3.21
CA ASN A 101 8.71 -22.51 2.86
C ASN A 101 8.81 -23.99 3.27
N LYS A 102 8.00 -24.47 4.22
CA LYS A 102 7.96 -25.89 4.61
C LYS A 102 7.04 -26.75 3.75
N ASN A 103 6.10 -26.14 3.02
CA ASN A 103 5.17 -26.85 2.14
C ASN A 103 5.63 -26.89 0.68
N VAL A 104 6.78 -26.29 0.37
CA VAL A 104 7.39 -26.23 -0.97
C VAL A 104 8.67 -27.11 -1.05
N VAL A 105 8.93 -27.92 -0.02
CA VAL A 105 10.02 -28.92 0.02
C VAL A 105 9.45 -30.31 0.22
#